data_AF-A0A2G6L1D8-F1
#
_entry.id   AF-A0A2G6L1D8-F1
#
_cell.length_a   1.000
_cell.length_b   1.000
_cell.length_c   1.000
_cell.angle_alpha   90.00
_cell.angle_beta   90.00
_cell.angle_gamma   90.00
#
_symmetry.space_group_name_H-M   'P 1'
#
loop_
_entity.id
_entity.type
_entity.pdbx_description
1 polymer ?
#
loop_
_entity_poly.entity_id
_entity_poly.type
_entity_poly.pdbx_seq_one_letter_code
_entity_poly.pdbx_strand_id
1 'polypeptide(L)'
;MQPLIYKQSLITLNNGETAEMLHVQGGPVILVSQLGLASFKNEQAVDDPLGNGRLGYAEIPESITLSLIDGSFVAQIRSGFIQLHDGKAMLVTPFHATLFTSNDDALEGKNKIAQVPLNDIDLV
;
A
#
# COMPACT_ATOMS: atom_id res chain seq x y z
N MET A 1 4.02 20.34 -8.92
CA MET A 1 3.04 19.52 -8.18
C MET A 1 3.66 18.15 -7.99
N GLN A 2 3.79 17.69 -6.75
CA GLN A 2 4.34 16.36 -6.44
C GLN A 2 3.29 15.29 -6.75
N PRO A 3 3.66 14.10 -7.26
CA PRO A 3 2.70 13.00 -7.43
C PRO A 3 2.23 12.46 -6.06
N LEU A 4 1.02 11.90 -6.02
CA LEU A 4 0.43 11.34 -4.80
C LEU A 4 1.33 10.28 -4.16
N ILE A 5 1.90 9.37 -4.96
CA ILE A 5 2.98 8.48 -4.53
C ILE A 5 4.28 9.04 -5.11
N TYR A 6 5.24 9.36 -4.25
CA TYR A 6 6.44 10.11 -4.67
C TYR A 6 7.76 9.38 -4.41
N LYS A 7 7.77 8.32 -3.60
CA LYS A 7 8.93 7.48 -3.34
C LYS A 7 8.45 6.06 -3.08
N GLN A 8 9.23 5.09 -3.54
CA GLN A 8 9.06 3.69 -3.20
C GLN A 8 10.40 3.10 -2.76
N SER A 9 10.37 2.14 -1.84
CA SER A 9 11.55 1.42 -1.38
C SER A 9 11.19 0.04 -0.86
N LEU A 10 12.02 -0.95 -1.15
CA LEU A 10 11.89 -2.28 -0.57
C LEU A 10 12.53 -2.31 0.82
N ILE A 11 11.81 -2.88 1.78
CA ILE A 11 12.28 -3.06 3.17
C ILE A 11 12.10 -4.50 3.62
N THR A 12 12.87 -4.89 4.63
CA THR A 12 12.67 -6.13 5.36
C THR A 12 12.09 -5.79 6.73
N LEU A 13 10.90 -6.33 7.02
CA LEU A 13 10.22 -6.13 8.29
C LEU A 13 10.88 -6.94 9.41
N ASN A 14 10.58 -6.60 10.65
CA ASN A 14 11.12 -7.28 11.84
C ASN A 14 10.78 -8.79 11.90
N ASN A 15 9.71 -9.23 11.22
CA ASN A 15 9.33 -10.64 11.07
C ASN A 15 10.09 -11.36 9.93
N GLY A 16 11.01 -10.67 9.22
CA GLY A 16 11.76 -11.18 8.08
C GLY A 16 11.04 -11.09 6.74
N GLU A 17 9.80 -10.61 6.71
CA GLU A 17 9.01 -10.46 5.50
C GLU A 17 9.51 -9.27 4.66
N THR A 18 9.51 -9.45 3.34
CA THR A 18 9.76 -8.35 2.40
C THR A 18 8.48 -7.55 2.20
N ALA A 19 8.58 -6.23 2.35
CA ALA A 19 7.50 -5.30 2.04
C ALA A 19 8.00 -4.17 1.15
N GLU A 20 7.15 -3.73 0.23
CA GLU A 20 7.37 -2.52 -0.53
C GLU A 20 6.69 -1.35 0.18
N MET A 21 7.48 -0.34 0.54
CA MET A 21 7.01 0.89 1.17
C MET A 21 6.72 1.93 0.09
N LEU A 22 5.49 2.45 0.09
CA LEU A 22 5.03 3.52 -0.78
C LEU A 22 4.82 4.77 0.05
N HIS A 23 5.57 5.83 -0.26
CA HIS A 23 5.42 7.13 0.37
C HIS A 23 4.31 7.92 -0.29
N VAL A 24 3.30 8.26 0.50
CA VAL A 24 2.15 9.05 0.08
C VAL A 24 2.39 10.51 0.43
N GLN A 25 1.99 11.43 -0.46
CA GLN A 25 1.97 12.86 -0.18
C GLN A 25 1.25 13.12 1.16
N GLY A 26 1.71 14.13 1.90
CA GLY A 26 1.23 14.41 3.26
C GLY A 26 1.94 13.61 4.35
N GLY A 27 2.77 12.63 4.00
CA GLY A 27 3.64 11.92 4.95
C GLY A 27 3.31 10.45 5.25
N PRO A 28 2.05 9.97 5.16
CA PRO A 28 1.74 8.57 5.39
C PRO A 28 2.54 7.63 4.49
N VAL A 29 2.75 6.40 4.98
CA VAL A 29 3.34 5.32 4.20
C VAL A 29 2.41 4.12 4.18
N ILE A 30 2.37 3.44 3.03
CA ILE A 30 1.69 2.16 2.85
C ILE A 30 2.75 1.10 2.68
N LEU A 31 2.63 -0.01 3.41
CA LEU A 31 3.43 -1.21 3.19
C LEU A 31 2.57 -2.22 2.42
N VAL A 32 3.13 -2.72 1.33
CA VAL A 32 2.57 -3.82 0.54
C VAL A 32 3.45 -5.04 0.76
N SER A 33 2.90 -6.12 1.29
CA SER A 33 3.58 -7.40 1.45
C SER A 33 2.76 -8.54 0.88
N GLN A 34 3.30 -9.76 0.86
CA GLN A 34 2.53 -10.92 0.38
C GLN A 34 1.32 -11.22 1.26
N LEU A 35 1.42 -10.93 2.56
CA LEU A 35 0.42 -11.29 3.56
C LEU A 35 -0.58 -10.16 3.86
N GLY A 36 -0.30 -8.92 3.47
CA GLY A 36 -1.18 -7.83 3.85
C GLY A 36 -0.80 -6.45 3.33
N LEU A 37 -1.69 -5.51 3.66
CA LEU A 37 -1.43 -4.09 3.62
C LEU A 37 -1.32 -3.55 5.03
N ALA A 38 -0.37 -2.65 5.25
CA ALA A 38 -0.32 -1.84 6.46
C ALA A 38 -0.17 -0.36 6.10
N SER A 39 -0.67 0.53 6.95
CA SER A 39 -0.48 1.96 6.79
C SER A 39 0.01 2.58 8.08
N PHE A 40 0.88 3.58 7.94
CA PHE A 40 1.51 4.29 9.05
C PHE A 40 1.48 5.79 8.79
N LYS A 41 1.48 6.59 9.87
CA LYS A 41 1.48 8.05 9.81
C LYS A 41 2.73 8.62 9.12
N ASN A 42 3.85 7.88 9.15
CA ASN A 42 5.13 8.20 8.50
C ASN A 42 6.06 6.98 8.51
N GLU A 43 7.19 7.09 7.81
CA GLU A 43 8.24 6.06 7.70
C GLU A 43 8.80 5.63 9.06
N GLN A 44 9.02 6.58 9.99
CA GLN A 44 9.60 6.28 11.31
C GLN A 44 8.68 5.40 12.18
N ALA A 45 7.37 5.43 11.94
CA ALA A 45 6.41 4.63 12.68
C ALA A 45 6.40 3.14 12.30
N VAL A 46 7.04 2.76 11.18
CA VAL A 46 7.13 1.36 10.74
C VAL A 46 7.93 0.52 11.73
N ASP A 47 9.02 1.07 12.25
CA ASP A 47 9.93 0.40 13.18
C ASP A 47 9.69 0.78 14.65
N ASP A 48 8.59 1.48 14.96
CA ASP A 48 8.26 1.83 16.34
C ASP A 48 7.92 0.55 17.13
N PRO A 49 8.71 0.19 18.16
CA PRO A 49 8.54 -1.07 18.89
C PRO A 49 7.25 -1.12 19.72
N LEU A 50 6.65 0.04 20.01
CA LEU A 50 5.37 0.15 20.69
C LEU A 50 4.20 0.22 19.70
N GLY A 51 4.48 0.23 18.39
CA GLY A 51 3.50 0.34 17.32
C GLY A 51 2.84 1.71 17.22
N ASN A 52 3.47 2.77 17.78
CA ASN A 52 2.85 4.09 17.71
C ASN A 52 2.83 4.60 16.27
N GLY A 53 1.64 4.95 15.79
CA GLY A 53 1.48 5.54 14.47
C GLY A 53 1.17 4.55 13.35
N ARG A 54 0.96 3.27 13.65
CA ARG A 54 0.20 2.39 12.75
C ARG A 54 -1.24 2.91 12.65
N LEU A 55 -1.70 3.18 11.44
CA LEU A 55 -3.05 3.65 11.15
C LEU A 55 -3.99 2.48 10.91
N GLY A 56 -3.52 1.44 10.23
CA GLY A 56 -4.27 0.20 10.08
C GLY A 56 -3.45 -0.92 9.48
N TYR A 57 -4.07 -2.09 9.48
CA TYR A 57 -3.56 -3.31 8.88
C TYR A 57 -4.76 -4.08 8.32
N ALA A 58 -4.58 -4.64 7.14
CA ALA A 58 -5.54 -5.52 6.50
C ALA A 58 -4.82 -6.73 5.92
N GLU A 59 -5.19 -7.90 6.40
CA GLU A 59 -4.68 -9.18 5.92
C GLU A 59 -5.22 -9.46 4.51
N ILE A 60 -4.37 -10.03 3.66
CA ILE A 60 -4.76 -10.57 2.35
C ILE A 60 -5.11 -12.05 2.57
N PRO A 61 -6.28 -12.54 2.11
CA PRO A 61 -6.67 -13.94 2.26
C PRO A 61 -5.60 -14.88 1.70
N GLU A 62 -5.31 -15.99 2.38
CA GLU A 62 -4.27 -16.96 1.98
C GLU A 62 -4.45 -17.52 0.55
N SER A 63 -5.69 -17.52 0.03
CA SER A 63 -6.00 -17.91 -1.36
C SER A 63 -5.52 -16.89 -2.41
N ILE A 64 -5.03 -15.73 -1.98
CA ILE A 64 -4.60 -14.61 -2.80
C ILE A 64 -3.14 -14.31 -2.45
N THR A 65 -2.26 -14.34 -3.44
CA THR A 65 -0.85 -14.02 -3.27
C THR A 65 -0.48 -12.81 -4.12
N LEU A 66 0.36 -11.93 -3.60
CA LEU A 66 1.02 -10.87 -4.36
C LEU A 66 2.36 -11.34 -4.92
N SER A 67 2.61 -11.08 -6.20
CA SER A 67 3.87 -11.45 -6.85
C SER A 67 4.92 -10.36 -6.70
N LEU A 68 6.04 -10.71 -6.04
CA LEU A 68 7.24 -9.88 -6.00
C LEU A 68 8.09 -10.20 -7.23
N ILE A 69 8.20 -9.26 -8.17
CA ILE A 69 8.99 -9.40 -9.39
C ILE A 69 10.08 -8.32 -9.39
N ASP A 70 11.33 -8.73 -9.61
CA ASP A 70 12.49 -7.82 -9.66
C ASP A 70 12.59 -6.87 -8.44
N GLY A 71 12.14 -7.34 -7.27
CA GLY A 71 12.18 -6.57 -6.02
C GLY A 71 11.05 -5.55 -5.86
N SER A 72 9.93 -5.67 -6.58
CA SER A 72 8.74 -4.83 -6.44
C SER A 72 7.45 -5.65 -6.60
N PHE A 73 6.39 -5.27 -5.88
CA PHE A 73 5.03 -5.73 -6.14
C PHE A 73 4.34 -4.83 -7.17
N VAL A 74 4.81 -3.59 -7.30
CA VAL A 74 4.22 -2.54 -8.14
C VAL A 74 4.79 -2.57 -9.56
N ALA A 75 3.91 -2.83 -10.54
CA ALA A 75 4.25 -2.77 -11.95
C ALA A 75 4.20 -1.34 -12.51
N GLN A 76 3.21 -0.54 -12.09
CA GLN A 76 3.03 0.83 -12.58
C GLN A 76 2.28 1.70 -11.56
N ILE A 77 2.67 2.97 -11.45
CA ILE A 77 1.95 4.00 -10.69
C ILE A 77 1.45 5.09 -11.64
N ARG A 78 0.17 5.44 -11.53
CA ARG A 78 -0.45 6.59 -12.20
C ARG A 78 -1.31 7.36 -11.21
N SER A 79 -0.75 8.45 -10.68
CA SER A 79 -1.40 9.23 -9.61
C SER A 79 -1.69 8.33 -8.39
N GLY A 80 -2.95 8.14 -8.00
CA GLY A 80 -3.37 7.20 -6.97
C GLY A 80 -3.70 5.78 -7.44
N PHE A 81 -3.64 5.51 -8.73
CA PHE A 81 -3.87 4.16 -9.26
C PHE A 81 -2.53 3.41 -9.38
N ILE A 82 -2.46 2.24 -8.77
CA ILE A 82 -1.26 1.41 -8.70
C ILE A 82 -1.61 0.04 -9.28
N GLN A 83 -0.95 -0.34 -10.37
CA GLN A 83 -1.05 -1.66 -10.94
C GLN A 83 0.03 -2.56 -10.31
N LEU A 84 -0.35 -3.75 -9.87
CA LEU A 84 0.57 -4.76 -9.35
C LEU A 84 0.99 -5.73 -10.45
N HIS A 85 2.12 -6.40 -10.25
CA HIS A 85 2.70 -7.34 -11.21
C HIS A 85 1.82 -8.55 -11.53
N ASP A 86 0.91 -8.92 -10.64
CA ASP A 86 0.03 -10.09 -10.75
C ASP A 86 -1.38 -9.75 -11.27
N GLY A 87 -1.54 -8.56 -11.87
CA GLY A 87 -2.79 -8.10 -12.48
C GLY A 87 -3.79 -7.47 -11.51
N LYS A 88 -3.50 -7.46 -10.20
CA LYS A 88 -4.29 -6.75 -9.19
C LYS A 88 -4.02 -5.26 -9.25
N ALA A 89 -4.88 -4.49 -8.61
CA ALA A 89 -4.74 -3.04 -8.55
C ALA A 89 -4.96 -2.52 -7.14
N MET A 90 -4.26 -1.44 -6.80
CA MET A 90 -4.48 -0.67 -5.59
C MET A 90 -4.89 0.75 -5.95
N LEU A 91 -5.97 1.25 -5.32
CA LEU A 91 -6.39 2.64 -5.41
C LEU A 91 -6.06 3.36 -4.11
N VAL A 92 -5.27 4.41 -4.20
CA VAL A 92 -4.91 5.31 -3.11
C VAL A 92 -5.73 6.59 -3.24
N THR A 93 -6.45 6.91 -2.18
CA THR A 93 -7.26 8.13 -2.01
C THR A 93 -6.73 8.90 -0.80
N PRO A 94 -7.20 10.14 -0.52
CA PRO A 94 -6.78 10.86 0.68
C PRO A 94 -7.06 10.12 1.99
N PHE A 95 -8.11 9.28 2.00
CA PHE A 95 -8.56 8.60 3.21
C PHE A 95 -8.09 7.16 3.31
N HIS A 96 -8.01 6.43 2.20
CA HIS A 96 -7.80 4.98 2.22
C HIS A 96 -6.92 4.51 1.06
N ALA A 97 -6.20 3.41 1.28
CA ALA A 97 -5.63 2.59 0.23
C ALA A 97 -6.38 1.25 0.16
N THR A 98 -6.85 0.88 -1.03
CA THR A 98 -7.68 -0.31 -1.25
C THR A 98 -7.09 -1.19 -2.33
N LEU A 99 -6.91 -2.48 -2.02
CA LEU A 99 -6.50 -3.52 -2.97
C LEU A 99 -7.72 -4.20 -3.59
N PHE A 100 -7.65 -4.46 -4.89
CA PHE A 100 -8.70 -5.04 -5.71
C PHE A 100 -8.18 -6.23 -6.51
N THR A 101 -9.09 -7.13 -6.89
CA THR A 101 -8.76 -8.34 -7.68
C THR A 101 -8.24 -8.03 -9.09
N SER A 102 -8.56 -6.86 -9.65
CA SER A 102 -8.09 -6.44 -10.97
C SER A 102 -8.12 -4.93 -11.15
N ASN A 103 -7.56 -4.45 -12.27
CA ASN A 103 -7.69 -3.04 -12.68
C ASN A 103 -9.15 -2.61 -12.88
N ASP A 104 -9.97 -3.44 -13.53
CA ASP A 104 -11.37 -3.12 -13.81
C ASP A 104 -12.18 -3.05 -12.51
N ASP A 105 -11.93 -3.98 -11.59
CA ASP A 105 -12.53 -3.99 -10.26
C ASP A 105 -12.20 -2.71 -9.46
N ALA A 106 -10.98 -2.20 -9.58
CA ALA A 106 -10.57 -0.95 -8.93
C ALA A 106 -11.27 0.28 -9.52
N LEU A 107 -11.49 0.31 -10.83
CA LEU A 107 -12.22 1.39 -11.50
C LEU A 107 -13.72 1.37 -11.16
N GLU A 108 -14.30 0.18 -10.99
CA GLU A 108 -15.70 0.00 -10.62
C GLU A 108 -15.95 0.01 -9.09
N GLY A 109 -14.89 -0.07 -8.28
CA GLY A 109 -14.98 -0.15 -6.83
C GLY A 109 -15.55 -1.46 -6.29
N LYS A 110 -15.38 -2.58 -7.01
CA LYS A 110 -15.93 -3.92 -6.68
C LYS A 110 -14.82 -4.89 -6.28
N ASN A 111 -15.18 -6.03 -5.68
CA ASN A 111 -14.22 -7.11 -5.40
C ASN A 111 -12.96 -6.65 -4.63
N LYS A 112 -13.19 -5.87 -3.57
CA LYS A 112 -12.14 -5.41 -2.65
C LYS A 112 -11.52 -6.63 -1.94
N ILE A 113 -10.20 -6.66 -1.89
CA ILE A 113 -9.42 -7.67 -1.16
C ILE A 113 -9.10 -7.17 0.24
N ALA A 114 -8.49 -5.99 0.33
CA ALA A 114 -8.01 -5.41 1.57
C ALA A 114 -8.10 -3.88 1.50
N GLN A 115 -8.29 -3.23 2.65
CA GLN A 115 -8.34 -1.77 2.73
C GLN A 115 -7.72 -1.29 4.03
N VAL A 116 -6.84 -0.30 3.94
CA VAL A 116 -6.25 0.37 5.11
C VAL A 116 -6.57 1.86 5.11
N PRO A 117 -6.79 2.47 6.28
CA PRO A 117 -6.98 3.90 6.39
C PRO A 117 -5.64 4.64 6.18
N LEU A 118 -5.75 5.88 5.77
CA LEU A 118 -4.71 6.90 5.73
C LEU A 118 -5.22 8.06 6.57
N ASN A 119 -4.31 8.80 7.19
CA ASN A 119 -4.69 10.06 7.82
C ASN A 119 -5.02 11.05 6.71
N ASP A 120 -6.01 11.92 6.94
CA ASP A 120 -6.48 12.90 5.96
C ASP A 120 -5.30 13.60 5.30
N ILE A 121 -5.05 13.24 4.04
CA ILE A 121 -3.95 13.82 3.28
C ILE A 121 -4.45 15.16 2.77
N ASP A 122 -3.97 16.25 3.38
CA ASP A 122 -4.15 17.60 2.85
C ASP A 122 -3.50 17.68 1.47
N LEU A 123 -4.31 17.45 0.43
CA LEU A 123 -3.96 17.68 -0.98
C LEU A 123 -4.11 19.18 -1.31
N VAL A 124 -3.38 20.03 -0.59
CA VAL A 124 -3.39 21.49 -0.81
C VAL A 124 -2.11 21.92 -1.53
#